data_AF-A0AAD1BY33-F1
#
_entry.id   AF-A0AAD1BY33-F1
#
_cell.length_a   1.000
_cell.length_b   1.000
_cell.length_c   1.000
_cell.angle_alpha   90.00
_cell.angle_beta   90.00
_cell.angle_gamma   90.00
#
_symmetry.space_group_name_H-M   'P 1'
#
loop_
_entity.id
_entity.type
_entity.pdbx_description
1 polymer ?
#
loop_
_entity_poly.entity_id
_entity_poly.type
_entity_poly.pdbx_seq_one_letter_code
_entity_poly.pdbx_strand_id
1 'polypeptide(L)'
;MSSHCVAIDSATALSCLGQTVLMELGWDDDPESVWRCLHVLGVVLPKEGIYEHGHFVVVNALAPEAFPYEIFWAHIRTLQRVCQWIDVQPRATA
;
A
#
# COMPACT_ATOMS: atom_id res chain seq x y z
N MET A 1 -10.42 4.23 20.86
CA MET A 1 -11.03 4.68 19.60
C MET A 1 -10.83 3.54 18.61
N SER A 2 -11.88 3.10 17.92
CA SER A 2 -11.79 1.92 17.04
C SER A 2 -10.94 2.25 15.83
N SER A 3 -9.71 1.75 15.78
CA SER A 3 -8.84 1.81 14.59
C SER A 3 -9.55 1.05 13.46
N HIS A 4 -10.20 1.77 12.55
CA HIS A 4 -10.82 1.19 11.35
C HIS A 4 -9.71 0.82 10.35
N CYS A 5 -9.04 -0.29 10.60
CA CYS A 5 -8.06 -0.86 9.69
C CYS A 5 -8.78 -1.54 8.52
N VAL A 6 -8.35 -1.30 7.28
CA VAL A 6 -8.90 -2.02 6.14
C VAL A 6 -8.38 -3.45 6.17
N ALA A 7 -9.27 -4.43 6.05
CA ALA A 7 -8.86 -5.83 5.93
C ALA A 7 -8.18 -6.05 4.57
N ILE A 8 -6.84 -6.08 4.57
CA ILE A 8 -6.04 -6.41 3.40
C ILE A 8 -5.86 -7.92 3.35
N ASP A 9 -6.44 -8.55 2.33
CA ASP A 9 -6.20 -9.96 2.05
C ASP A 9 -5.04 -10.15 1.05
N SER A 10 -4.62 -11.40 0.87
CA SER A 10 -3.50 -11.74 -0.01
C SER A 10 -3.77 -11.35 -1.48
N ALA A 11 -5.00 -11.47 -1.95
CA ALA A 11 -5.36 -11.14 -3.33
C ALA A 11 -5.24 -9.63 -3.59
N THR A 12 -5.76 -8.82 -2.67
CA THR A 12 -5.66 -7.37 -2.69
C THR A 12 -4.20 -6.94 -2.65
N ALA A 13 -3.41 -7.48 -1.73
CA ALA A 13 -1.99 -7.17 -1.61
C ALA A 13 -1.21 -7.51 -2.88
N LEU A 14 -1.43 -8.70 -3.45
CA LEU A 14 -0.78 -9.11 -4.71
C LEU A 14 -1.18 -8.22 -5.89
N SER A 15 -2.43 -7.72 -5.92
CA SER A 15 -2.87 -6.78 -6.97
C SER A 15 -2.20 -5.40 -6.90
N CYS A 16 -1.56 -5.08 -5.77
CA CYS A 16 -0.80 -3.85 -5.60
C CYS A 16 0.67 -3.99 -6.00
N LEU A 17 1.18 -5.19 -6.25
CA LEU A 17 2.57 -5.40 -6.60
C LEU A 17 2.94 -4.64 -7.90
N GLY A 18 4.02 -3.85 -7.84
CA GLY A 18 4.46 -2.98 -8.94
C GLY A 18 3.57 -1.76 -9.16
N GLN A 19 2.58 -1.50 -8.31
CA GLN A 19 1.69 -0.34 -8.42
C GLN A 19 2.14 0.78 -7.48
N THR A 20 1.84 2.02 -7.88
CA THR A 20 1.87 3.16 -6.97
C THR A 20 0.53 3.26 -6.25
N VAL A 21 0.57 3.35 -4.93
CA VAL A 21 -0.59 3.37 -4.05
C VAL A 21 -0.50 4.55 -3.07
N LEU A 22 -1.66 5.07 -2.70
CA LEU A 22 -1.83 6.01 -1.63
C LEU A 22 -2.31 5.23 -0.39
N MET A 23 -1.54 5.31 0.69
CA MET A 23 -1.85 4.67 1.96
C MET A 23 -2.08 5.73 3.04
N GLU A 24 -3.14 5.54 3.82
CA GLU A 24 -3.29 6.19 5.11
C GLU A 24 -2.77 5.24 6.19
N LEU A 25 -1.75 5.68 6.91
CA LEU A 25 -1.11 4.90 7.97
C LEU A 25 -1.52 5.46 9.33
N GLY A 26 -1.71 4.59 10.31
CA GLY A 26 -1.88 5.00 11.70
C GLY A 26 -1.51 3.92 12.68
N TRP A 27 -1.20 4.35 13.91
CA TRP A 27 -0.73 3.51 15.00
C TRP A 27 -1.64 3.70 16.21
N ASP A 28 -1.75 2.69 17.08
CA ASP A 28 -2.68 2.74 18.21
C ASP A 28 -2.28 3.80 19.25
N ASP A 29 -0.98 4.09 19.36
CA ASP A 29 -0.42 5.10 20.27
C ASP A 29 -0.43 6.52 19.67
N ASP A 30 -0.82 6.68 18.40
CA ASP A 30 -0.86 7.96 17.69
C ASP A 30 -2.29 8.31 17.24
N PRO A 31 -2.88 9.40 17.77
CA PRO A 31 -4.21 9.83 17.34
C PRO A 31 -4.23 10.28 15.87
N GLU A 32 -3.11 10.72 15.31
CA GLU A 32 -3.03 11.24 13.95
C GLU A 32 -2.65 10.14 12.94
N SER A 33 -3.32 10.12 11.80
CA SER A 33 -2.88 9.32 10.65
C SER A 33 -2.01 10.14 9.72
N VAL A 34 -1.16 9.44 8.96
CA VAL A 34 -0.30 10.04 7.95
C VAL A 34 -0.56 9.42 6.58
N TRP A 35 -0.68 10.28 5.57
CA TRP A 35 -0.82 9.85 4.19
C TRP A 35 0.56 9.68 3.53
N ARG A 36 0.73 8.61 2.76
CA ARG A 36 1.97 8.28 2.03
C ARG A 36 1.65 7.79 0.63
N CYS A 37 2.35 8.32 -0.37
CA CYS A 37 2.31 7.83 -1.74
C CYS A 37 3.54 6.94 -1.97
N LEU A 38 3.29 5.65 -2.20
CA LEU A 38 4.27 4.58 -2.12
C LEU A 38 4.23 3.71 -3.37
N HIS A 39 5.39 3.24 -3.82
CA HIS A 39 5.47 2.22 -4.86
C HIS A 39 5.74 0.87 -4.23
N VAL A 40 4.93 -0.15 -4.55
CA VAL A 40 5.03 -1.48 -3.93
C VAL A 40 6.01 -2.35 -4.71
N LEU A 41 7.11 -2.71 -4.06
CA LEU A 41 8.17 -3.57 -4.61
C LEU A 41 7.98 -5.04 -4.25
N GLY A 42 7.34 -5.32 -3.12
CA GLY A 42 7.19 -6.67 -2.61
C GLY A 42 6.00 -6.83 -1.69
N VAL A 43 5.57 -8.07 -1.53
CA VAL A 43 4.50 -8.49 -0.61
C VAL A 43 5.02 -9.67 0.19
N VAL A 44 4.94 -9.56 1.51
CA VAL A 44 5.16 -10.68 2.42
C VAL A 44 3.80 -11.11 2.96
N LEU A 45 3.40 -12.33 2.63
CA LEU A 45 2.13 -12.89 3.07
C LEU A 45 2.26 -13.44 4.49
N PRO A 46 1.23 -13.28 5.34
CA PRO A 46 1.20 -13.93 6.63
C PRO A 46 1.09 -15.45 6.47
N LYS A 47 1.76 -16.19 7.35
CA LYS A 47 1.69 -17.63 7.48
C LYS A 47 1.46 -17.99 8.94
N GLU A 48 0.29 -18.52 9.22
CA GLU A 48 -0.13 -18.95 10.56
C GLU A 48 0.92 -19.82 11.24
N GLY A 49 1.24 -19.51 12.50
CA GLY A 49 2.21 -20.26 13.30
C GLY A 49 3.68 -20.08 12.90
N ILE A 50 4.00 -19.26 11.89
CA ILE A 50 5.38 -18.96 11.49
C ILE A 50 5.64 -17.45 11.49
N TYR A 51 4.83 -16.70 10.75
CA TYR A 51 4.99 -15.25 10.63
C TYR A 51 3.64 -14.63 10.29
N GLU A 52 2.94 -14.10 11.28
CA GLU A 52 1.52 -13.74 11.17
C GLU A 52 1.30 -12.30 10.69
N HIS A 53 2.38 -11.60 10.32
CA HIS A 53 2.35 -10.18 10.00
C HIS A 53 2.55 -9.92 8.50
N GLY A 54 1.43 -9.86 7.77
CA GLY A 54 1.44 -9.43 6.38
C GLY A 54 1.92 -7.98 6.24
N HIS A 55 2.80 -7.73 5.27
CA HIS A 55 3.32 -6.40 5.01
C HIS A 55 3.75 -6.20 3.55
N PHE A 56 3.80 -4.94 3.14
CA PHE A 56 4.39 -4.51 1.89
C PHE A 56 5.86 -4.15 2.08
N VAL A 57 6.65 -4.36 1.03
CA VAL A 57 7.97 -3.74 0.88
C VAL A 57 7.82 -2.62 -0.14
N VAL A 58 8.13 -1.39 0.26
CA VAL A 58 7.81 -0.18 -0.49
C VAL A 58 8.99 0.78 -0.60
N VAL A 59 8.89 1.70 -1.55
CA VAL A 59 9.68 2.93 -1.59
C VAL A 59 8.75 4.13 -1.70
N ASN A 60 9.21 5.29 -1.25
CA ASN A 60 8.49 6.54 -1.44
C ASN A 60 8.41 6.90 -2.93
N ALA A 61 7.20 7.15 -3.41
CA ALA A 61 6.97 7.46 -4.83
C ALA A 61 7.22 8.94 -5.16
N LEU A 62 7.27 9.81 -4.14
CA LEU A 62 7.42 11.26 -4.29
C LEU A 62 8.83 11.75 -3.96
N ALA A 63 9.61 10.97 -3.21
CA ALA A 63 10.98 11.30 -2.83
C ALA A 63 11.88 10.08 -3.02
N PRO A 64 13.04 10.22 -3.69
CA PRO A 64 14.01 9.14 -3.79
C PRO A 64 14.53 8.75 -2.40
N GLU A 65 14.44 7.48 -2.07
CA GLU A 65 15.02 6.89 -0.86
C GLU A 65 16.07 5.86 -1.24
N ALA A 66 17.10 5.70 -0.40
CA ALA A 66 18.23 4.83 -0.72
C ALA A 66 17.85 3.34 -0.66
N PHE A 67 16.87 2.98 0.18
CA PHE A 67 16.50 1.59 0.43
C PHE A 67 14.98 1.44 0.61
N PRO A 68 14.40 0.29 0.22
CA PRO A 68 13.03 -0.05 0.56
C PRO A 68 12.82 -0.24 2.06
N TYR A 69 11.58 -0.11 2.50
CA TYR A 69 11.16 -0.36 3.88
C TYR A 69 9.80 -1.06 3.96
N GLU A 70 9.46 -1.53 5.15
CA GLU A 70 8.28 -2.35 5.40
C GLU A 70 7.08 -1.51 5.85
N ILE A 71 5.90 -1.82 5.34
CA ILE A 71 4.61 -1.30 5.83
C ILE A 71 3.68 -2.46 6.17
N PHE A 72 3.44 -2.66 7.46
CA PHE A 72 2.53 -3.69 7.97
C PHE A 72 1.07 -3.36 7.69
N TRP A 73 0.31 -4.36 7.26
CA TRP A 73 -1.11 -4.19 6.94
C TRP A 73 -1.93 -3.71 8.13
N ALA A 74 -1.53 -4.11 9.35
CA ALA A 74 -2.18 -3.67 10.59
C ALA A 74 -2.17 -2.14 10.78
N HIS A 75 -1.23 -1.43 10.16
CA HIS A 75 -1.14 0.02 10.26
C HIS A 75 -1.89 0.74 9.13
N ILE A 76 -2.47 0.03 8.15
CA ILE A 76 -3.11 0.63 6.99
C ILE A 76 -4.60 0.87 7.27
N ARG A 77 -4.98 2.13 7.43
CA ARG A 77 -6.38 2.55 7.58
C ARG A 77 -7.10 2.60 6.23
N THR A 78 -6.41 3.12 5.22
CA THR A 78 -6.94 3.27 3.85
C THR A 78 -5.88 2.88 2.83
N LEU A 79 -6.26 2.15 1.77
CA LEU A 79 -5.41 1.77 0.65
C LEU A 79 -6.10 2.08 -0.68
N GLN A 80 -5.44 2.87 -1.53
CA GLN A 80 -5.96 3.23 -2.86
C GLN A 80 -4.86 3.08 -3.91
N ARG A 81 -5.15 2.43 -5.04
CA ARG A 81 -4.24 2.45 -6.19
C ARG A 81 -4.32 3.80 -6.89
N VAL A 82 -3.17 4.37 -7.24
CA VAL A 82 -3.11 5.57 -8.05
C VAL A 82 -3.21 5.13 -9.52
N CYS A 83 -4.37 5.33 -10.13
CA CYS A 83 -4.50 5.11 -11.57
C CYS A 83 -3.61 6.12 -12.31
N GLN A 84 -2.63 5.63 -13.08
CA GLN A 84 -1.95 6.49 -14.04
C GLN A 84 -2.96 6.87 -15.14
N TRP A 85 -3.18 8.17 -15.32
CA TRP A 85 -4.11 8.74 -16.31
C TRP A 85 -3.72 8.50 -17.79
N ILE A 86 -2.71 7.68 -18.09
CA ILE A 86 -2.11 7.59 -19.44
C ILE A 86 -2.89 6.67 -20.41
N ASP A 87 -3.89 5.91 -19.97
CA ASP A 87 -4.68 5.04 -20.87
C ASP A 87 -6.03 5.61 -21.35
N VAL A 88 -6.25 6.93 -21.27
CA VAL A 88 -7.36 7.58 -22.00
C VAL A 88 -6.79 8.40 -23.16
N GLN A 89 -6.28 7.71 -24.18
CA GLN A 89 -6.23 8.30 -25.52
C GLN A 89 -7.59 8.04 -26.19
N PRO A 90 -8.32 9.06 -26.66
CA PRO A 90 -9.47 8.80 -27.53
C PRO A 90 -8.93 8.11 -28.78
N ARG A 91 -9.44 6.92 -29.07
CA ARG A 91 -9.18 6.24 -30.34
C ARG A 91 -9.60 7.21 -31.45
N ALA A 92 -8.63 7.87 -32.07
CA ALA A 92 -8.88 8.70 -33.23
C ALA A 92 -9.57 7.80 -34.27
N THR A 93 -10.78 8.21 -34.64
CA THR A 93 -11.54 7.65 -35.76
C THR A 93 -10.69 7.67 -37.03
N ALA A 94 -10.61 6.52 -37.69
CA ALA A 94 -10.26 6.38 -39.09
C ALA A 94 -11.38 5.61 -39.77
#